data_AF-A0A0C2WVS6-F1
#
_entry.id   AF-A0A0C2WVS6-F1
#
_cell.length_a   1.000
_cell.length_b   1.000
_cell.length_c   1.000
_cell.angle_alpha   90.00
_cell.angle_beta   90.00
_cell.angle_gamma   90.00
#
_symmetry.space_group_name_H-M   'P 1'
#
loop_
_entity.id
_entity.type
_entity.pdbx_description
1 polymer ?
#
loop_
_entity_poly.entity_id
_entity_poly.type
_entity_poly.pdbx_seq_one_letter_code
_entity_poly.pdbx_strand_id
1 'polypeptide(L)'
;MSLSFGERVSPVAAIQAILHDYPYSASILRELLQNSDDAGATKQIFVLDKGVQPALMAYNDSEFQEADWEAIQSIHECSKRADTSKIGKYGVGFRACYHITDQPQILSGSSFAVLDPLHSNGDKIEYDKFKTGEYRKDFDFFSRFVSTMFNPTSFTGTAIRLPLRSTRSELS
;
A
#
# COMPACT_ATOMS: atom_id res chain seq x y z
N MET A 1 32.39 24.09 13.67
CA MET A 1 31.29 23.39 12.96
C MET A 1 30.44 22.71 14.02
N SER A 2 29.16 23.06 14.16
CA SER A 2 28.26 22.28 15.03
C SER A 2 27.76 21.08 14.25
N LEU A 3 27.93 19.88 14.80
CA LEU A 3 27.24 18.70 14.30
C LEU A 3 25.75 18.84 14.63
N SER A 4 24.87 18.48 13.68
CA SER A 4 23.44 18.42 13.95
C SER A 4 23.17 17.41 15.07
N PHE A 5 22.52 17.87 16.14
CA PHE A 5 22.13 17.05 17.30
C PHE A 5 20.64 17.20 17.54
N GLY A 6 19.91 16.08 17.57
CA GLY A 6 18.45 16.05 17.69
C GLY A 6 17.92 14.61 17.64
N GLU A 7 16.65 14.44 18.01
CA GLU A 7 15.95 13.16 17.99
C GLU A 7 15.77 12.64 16.56
N ARG A 8 15.66 11.32 16.41
CA ARG A 8 15.42 10.65 15.12
C ARG A 8 14.13 9.83 15.22
N VAL A 9 13.35 9.86 14.15
CA VAL A 9 12.15 9.01 14.02
C VAL A 9 12.53 7.76 13.24
N SER A 10 12.19 6.59 13.78
CA SER A 10 12.34 5.31 13.08
C SER A 10 11.00 4.91 12.44
N PRO A 11 10.93 4.76 11.10
CA PRO A 11 9.75 4.24 10.41
C PRO A 11 9.29 2.90 10.95
N VAL A 12 10.24 2.01 11.24
CA VAL A 12 9.98 0.67 11.81
C VAL A 12 9.32 0.79 13.18
N ALA A 13 9.89 1.57 14.09
CA ALA A 13 9.33 1.75 15.43
C ALA A 13 7.93 2.40 15.39
N ALA A 14 7.74 3.35 14.48
CA ALA A 14 6.44 4.00 14.26
C ALA A 14 5.37 3.01 13.77
N ILE A 15 5.71 2.14 12.80
CA ILE A 15 4.81 1.11 12.30
C ILE A 15 4.53 0.07 13.40
N GLN A 16 5.54 -0.39 14.14
CA GLN A 16 5.36 -1.32 15.27
C GLN A 16 4.37 -0.79 16.31
N ALA A 17 4.49 0.49 16.68
CA ALA A 17 3.56 1.13 17.60
C ALA A 17 2.12 1.11 17.06
N ILE A 18 1.93 1.37 15.77
CA ILE A 18 0.61 1.27 15.13
C ILE A 18 0.09 -0.17 15.15
N LEU A 19 0.92 -1.16 14.81
CA LEU A 19 0.50 -2.57 14.79
C LEU A 19 0.13 -3.10 16.18
N HIS A 20 0.81 -2.61 17.22
CA HIS A 20 0.48 -2.91 18.61
C HIS A 20 -0.90 -2.37 19.00
N ASP A 21 -1.21 -1.12 18.62
CA ASP A 21 -2.48 -0.46 18.96
C ASP A 21 -3.66 -0.94 18.09
N TYR A 22 -3.37 -1.57 16.95
CA TYR A 22 -4.34 -2.18 16.03
C TYR A 22 -4.12 -3.70 15.96
N PRO A 23 -4.41 -4.46 17.04
CA PRO A 23 -4.13 -5.90 17.07
C PRO A 23 -4.89 -6.64 15.95
N TYR A 24 -4.27 -7.75 15.52
CA TYR A 24 -4.63 -8.66 14.41
C TYR A 24 -6.15 -8.94 14.35
N SER A 25 -6.90 -8.02 13.77
CA SER A 25 -8.35 -8.08 13.66
C SER A 25 -8.70 -7.87 12.20
N ALA A 26 -9.87 -8.35 11.80
CA ALA A 26 -10.41 -8.28 10.44
C ALA A 26 -10.59 -6.84 9.89
N SER A 27 -9.97 -5.84 10.52
CA SER A 27 -9.96 -4.45 10.10
C SER A 27 -9.22 -4.23 8.79
N ILE A 28 -8.20 -5.02 8.40
CA ILE A 28 -7.43 -4.74 7.17
C ILE A 28 -8.33 -4.65 5.93
N LEU A 29 -9.25 -5.61 5.76
CA LEU A 29 -10.21 -5.57 4.65
C LEU A 29 -11.17 -4.38 4.75
N ARG A 30 -11.57 -4.02 5.98
CA ARG A 30 -12.42 -2.85 6.23
C ARG A 30 -11.70 -1.54 5.94
N GLU A 31 -10.42 -1.41 6.29
CA GLU A 31 -9.59 -0.23 6.01
C GLU A 31 -9.39 -0.07 4.51
N LEU A 32 -9.10 -1.17 3.79
CA LEU A 32 -8.99 -1.15 2.32
C LEU A 32 -10.32 -0.83 1.64
N LEU A 33 -11.45 -1.32 2.18
CA LEU A 33 -12.78 -0.99 1.69
C LEU A 33 -13.10 0.49 1.93
N GLN A 34 -12.82 1.00 3.13
CA GLN A 34 -13.02 2.40 3.49
C GLN A 34 -12.20 3.33 2.59
N ASN A 35 -10.92 3.00 2.35
CA ASN A 35 -10.08 3.75 1.40
C ASN A 35 -10.71 3.80 -0.01
N SER A 36 -11.40 2.73 -0.41
CA SER A 36 -12.06 2.67 -1.71
C SER A 36 -13.32 3.53 -1.73
N ASP A 37 -14.15 3.46 -0.69
CA ASP A 37 -15.33 4.34 -0.53
C ASP A 37 -14.92 5.82 -0.58
N ASP A 38 -13.81 6.17 0.09
CA ASP A 38 -13.34 7.54 0.20
C ASP A 38 -12.67 8.08 -1.06
N ALA A 39 -12.14 7.18 -1.89
CA ALA A 39 -11.69 7.46 -3.25
C ALA A 39 -12.86 7.53 -4.24
N GLY A 40 -14.10 7.29 -3.79
CA GLY A 40 -15.30 7.30 -4.64
C GLY A 40 -15.40 6.08 -5.56
N ALA A 41 -14.72 4.98 -5.23
CA ALA A 41 -14.81 3.74 -5.99
C ALA A 41 -16.24 3.17 -5.94
N THR A 42 -16.66 2.54 -7.03
CA THR A 42 -17.95 1.82 -7.09
C THR A 42 -17.78 0.31 -6.93
N LYS A 43 -16.53 -0.15 -6.94
CA LYS A 43 -16.19 -1.57 -6.90
C LYS A 43 -14.96 -1.79 -6.02
N GLN A 44 -15.04 -2.80 -5.16
CA GLN A 44 -13.91 -3.34 -4.41
C GLN A 44 -13.85 -4.86 -4.60
N ILE A 45 -12.69 -5.39 -4.98
CA ILE A 45 -12.46 -6.82 -5.17
C ILE A 45 -11.27 -7.24 -4.29
N PHE A 46 -11.47 -8.29 -3.51
CA PHE A 46 -10.38 -8.95 -2.76
C PHE A 46 -10.10 -10.33 -3.35
N VAL A 47 -8.83 -10.65 -3.55
CA VAL A 47 -8.39 -11.97 -4.04
C VAL A 47 -7.24 -12.46 -3.18
N LEU A 48 -7.32 -13.70 -2.71
CA LEU A 48 -6.19 -14.40 -2.11
C LEU A 48 -5.54 -15.27 -3.19
N ASP A 49 -4.42 -14.82 -3.74
CA ASP A 49 -3.61 -15.63 -4.65
C ASP A 49 -2.75 -16.59 -3.83
N LYS A 50 -2.82 -17.89 -4.15
CA LYS A 50 -2.04 -18.97 -3.52
C LYS A 50 -0.94 -19.51 -4.44
N GLY A 51 -0.55 -18.74 -5.46
CA GLY A 51 0.55 -19.05 -6.36
C GLY A 51 1.92 -19.11 -5.65
N VAL A 52 2.99 -19.08 -6.43
CA VAL A 52 4.39 -19.25 -5.94
C VAL A 52 4.75 -18.22 -4.86
N GLN A 53 4.25 -16.99 -4.99
CA GLN A 53 4.32 -15.97 -3.95
C GLN A 53 2.90 -15.63 -3.53
N PRO A 54 2.36 -16.29 -2.48
CA PRO A 54 1.02 -16.01 -2.01
C PRO A 54 0.87 -14.53 -1.66
N ALA A 55 -0.27 -13.95 -2.02
CA ALA A 55 -0.53 -12.54 -1.77
C ALA A 55 -2.02 -12.28 -1.57
N LEU A 56 -2.34 -11.33 -0.69
CA LEU A 56 -3.66 -10.72 -0.67
C LEU A 56 -3.66 -9.54 -1.67
N MET A 57 -4.60 -9.56 -2.58
CA MET A 57 -4.85 -8.50 -3.56
C MET A 57 -6.13 -7.76 -3.19
N ALA A 58 -6.09 -6.43 -3.33
CA ALA A 58 -7.25 -5.56 -3.20
C ALA A 58 -7.28 -4.63 -4.42
N TYR A 59 -8.37 -4.67 -5.18
CA TYR A 59 -8.57 -3.79 -6.34
C TYR A 59 -9.80 -2.91 -6.13
N ASN A 60 -9.70 -1.64 -6.53
CA ASN A 60 -10.85 -0.77 -6.75
C ASN A 60 -10.74 0.00 -8.07
N ASP A 61 -11.88 0.49 -8.55
CA ASP A 61 -12.02 1.20 -9.82
C ASP A 61 -11.77 2.73 -9.72
N SER A 62 -11.13 3.19 -8.65
CA SER A 62 -10.65 4.57 -8.49
C SER A 62 -9.12 4.65 -8.51
N GLU A 63 -8.57 5.78 -8.92
CA GLU A 63 -7.12 6.01 -9.01
C GLU A 63 -6.64 6.97 -7.94
N PHE A 64 -5.50 6.66 -7.34
CA PHE A 64 -4.75 7.57 -6.47
C PHE A 64 -4.49 8.90 -7.18
N GLN A 65 -4.85 9.98 -6.50
CA GLN A 65 -4.46 11.33 -6.84
C GLN A 65 -3.08 11.66 -6.23
N GLU A 66 -2.43 12.74 -6.68
CA GLU A 66 -1.14 13.16 -6.10
C GLU A 66 -1.20 13.36 -4.58
N ALA A 67 -2.32 13.89 -4.06
CA ALA A 67 -2.53 14.02 -2.63
C ALA A 67 -2.58 12.67 -1.90
N ASP A 68 -3.07 11.60 -2.54
CA ASP A 68 -3.10 10.25 -1.96
C ASP A 68 -1.69 9.65 -1.92
N TRP A 69 -0.89 9.89 -2.96
CA TRP A 69 0.53 9.50 -3.01
C TRP A 69 1.37 10.21 -1.94
N GLU A 70 1.12 11.50 -1.69
CA GLU A 70 1.77 12.22 -0.59
C GLU A 70 1.31 11.70 0.77
N ALA A 71 0.00 11.53 0.96
CA ALA A 71 -0.57 11.08 2.22
C ALA A 71 -0.08 9.67 2.62
N ILE A 72 0.03 8.74 1.67
CA ILE A 72 0.44 7.36 1.96
C ILE A 72 1.91 7.22 2.35
N GLN A 73 2.74 8.24 2.11
CA GLN A 73 4.14 8.27 2.57
C GLN A 73 4.24 8.65 4.04
N SER A 74 3.28 9.41 4.57
CA SER A 74 3.31 9.85 5.96
C SER A 74 2.81 8.76 6.91
N ILE A 75 3.64 8.34 7.86
CA ILE A 75 3.28 7.28 8.82
C ILE A 75 2.30 7.79 9.88
N HIS A 76 2.40 9.08 10.24
CA HIS A 76 1.64 9.67 11.33
C HIS A 76 0.78 10.88 10.93
N GLU A 77 0.97 11.48 9.75
CA GLU A 77 0.14 12.63 9.39
C GLU A 77 -1.22 12.16 8.87
N CYS A 78 -2.23 12.39 9.69
CA CYS A 78 -3.61 12.46 9.22
C CYS A 78 -3.73 13.65 8.26
N SER A 79 -3.85 13.38 6.97
CA SER A 79 -4.23 14.35 5.94
C SER A 79 -5.70 14.79 6.11
N LYS A 80 -6.06 15.37 7.27
CA LYS A 80 -7.46 15.76 7.53
C LYS A 80 -7.67 16.79 8.64
N ARG A 81 -6.94 17.90 8.59
CA ARG A 81 -7.39 19.12 9.29
C ARG A 81 -8.53 19.86 8.56
N ALA A 82 -8.91 19.47 7.33
CA ALA A 82 -9.80 20.26 6.49
C ALA A 82 -11.19 19.67 6.17
N ASP A 83 -11.42 18.35 6.32
CA ASP A 83 -12.69 17.75 5.89
C ASP A 83 -13.22 16.73 6.90
N THR A 84 -14.22 17.13 7.68
CA THR A 84 -14.86 16.36 8.75
C THR A 84 -15.85 15.32 8.24
N SER A 85 -16.17 15.32 6.94
CA SER A 85 -17.15 14.42 6.32
C SER A 85 -16.58 13.03 6.00
N LYS A 86 -15.26 12.93 5.86
CA LYS A 86 -14.57 11.69 5.49
C LYS A 86 -14.03 10.99 6.75
N ILE A 87 -14.87 10.17 7.37
CA ILE A 87 -14.60 9.46 8.62
C ILE A 87 -13.50 8.39 8.39
N GLY A 88 -12.25 8.71 8.75
CA GLY A 88 -11.14 7.76 8.78
C GLY A 88 -9.83 8.45 9.16
N LYS A 89 -8.96 7.77 9.92
CA LYS A 89 -7.60 8.25 10.27
C LYS A 89 -6.65 7.86 9.13
N TYR A 90 -6.56 8.70 8.10
CA TYR A 90 -5.76 8.39 6.91
C TYR A 90 -4.29 8.41 7.28
N GLY A 91 -3.56 7.42 6.76
CA GLY A 91 -2.19 7.09 7.15
C GLY A 91 -2.15 5.83 8.00
N VAL A 92 -2.91 5.77 9.11
CA VAL A 92 -2.83 4.67 10.09
C VAL A 92 -3.52 3.40 9.59
N GLY A 93 -4.69 3.52 8.97
CA GLY A 93 -5.48 2.36 8.48
C GLY A 93 -4.72 1.51 7.46
N PHE A 94 -4.00 2.16 6.52
CA PHE A 94 -3.17 1.44 5.56
C PHE A 94 -1.99 0.71 6.23
N ARG A 95 -1.44 1.22 7.35
CA ARG A 95 -0.36 0.53 8.07
C ARG A 95 -0.79 -0.81 8.65
N ALA A 96 -2.09 -1.06 8.84
CA ALA A 96 -2.58 -2.37 9.23
C ALA A 96 -2.20 -3.46 8.20
N CYS A 97 -1.93 -3.10 6.95
CA CYS A 97 -1.40 -4.03 5.94
C CYS A 97 -0.05 -4.66 6.35
N TYR A 98 0.71 -4.01 7.23
CA TYR A 98 1.97 -4.57 7.74
C TYR A 98 1.77 -5.78 8.67
N HIS A 99 0.54 -6.07 9.12
CA HIS A 99 0.24 -7.38 9.72
C HIS A 99 0.39 -8.55 8.73
N ILE A 100 0.26 -8.28 7.42
CA ILE A 100 0.29 -9.27 6.34
C ILE A 100 1.65 -9.31 5.63
N THR A 101 2.21 -8.13 5.32
CA THR A 101 3.40 -7.99 4.46
C THR A 101 4.43 -7.05 5.08
N ASP A 102 5.69 -7.17 4.69
CA ASP A 102 6.71 -6.15 4.96
C ASP A 102 6.81 -5.12 3.83
N GLN A 103 6.27 -5.43 2.66
CA GLN A 103 6.38 -4.62 1.45
C GLN A 103 5.03 -4.53 0.73
N PRO A 104 4.12 -3.66 1.17
CA PRO A 104 2.90 -3.40 0.41
C PRO A 104 3.25 -2.73 -0.92
N GLN A 105 2.64 -3.23 -1.99
CA GLN A 105 2.84 -2.78 -3.36
C GLN A 105 1.54 -2.16 -3.89
N ILE A 106 1.62 -1.07 -4.62
CA ILE A 106 0.48 -0.27 -5.09
C ILE A 106 0.69 0.02 -6.56
N LEU A 107 -0.24 -0.45 -7.40
CA LEU A 107 -0.34 -0.05 -8.79
C LEU A 107 -1.60 0.82 -8.92
N SER A 108 -1.46 2.07 -9.34
CA SER A 108 -2.59 2.95 -9.58
C SER A 108 -2.34 3.85 -10.79
N GLY A 109 -3.26 3.81 -11.76
CA GLY A 109 -3.12 4.52 -13.03
C GLY A 109 -1.77 4.24 -13.68
N SER A 110 -0.96 5.29 -13.87
CA SER A 110 0.36 5.24 -14.50
C SER A 110 1.53 5.08 -13.52
N SER A 111 1.28 4.75 -12.25
CA SER A 111 2.32 4.65 -11.22
C SER A 111 2.30 3.32 -10.49
N PHE A 112 3.49 2.77 -10.26
CA PHE A 112 3.74 1.67 -9.33
C PHE A 112 4.55 2.19 -8.15
N ALA A 113 4.19 1.79 -6.94
CA ALA A 113 4.94 2.08 -5.73
C ALA A 113 5.09 0.83 -4.87
N VAL A 114 6.21 0.73 -4.18
CA VAL A 114 6.45 -0.22 -3.10
C VAL A 114 6.84 0.58 -1.87
N LEU A 115 6.31 0.23 -0.70
CA LEU A 115 6.83 0.74 0.57
C LEU A 115 7.71 -0.34 1.19
N ASP A 116 8.93 0.02 1.59
CA ASP A 116 9.88 -0.92 2.21
C ASP A 116 10.58 -0.26 3.41
N PRO A 117 9.89 -0.13 4.55
CA PRO A 117 10.42 0.55 5.74
C PRO A 117 11.62 -0.19 6.36
N LEU A 118 11.93 -1.42 5.94
CA LEU A 118 13.05 -2.21 6.46
C LEU A 118 14.38 -1.94 5.73
N HIS A 119 14.35 -1.38 4.51
CA HIS A 119 15.57 -1.16 3.72
C HIS A 119 15.73 0.28 3.22
N SER A 120 14.94 0.71 2.23
CA SER A 120 15.11 2.01 1.53
C SER A 120 13.95 2.98 1.73
N ASN A 121 12.94 2.61 2.53
CA ASN A 121 11.58 3.19 2.59
C ASN A 121 10.71 2.87 1.37
N GLY A 122 11.27 2.38 0.27
CA GLY A 122 10.54 1.97 -0.93
C GLY A 122 10.84 2.84 -2.17
N ASP A 123 10.09 2.62 -3.24
CA ASP A 123 10.23 3.29 -4.54
C ASP A 123 8.86 3.65 -5.14
N LYS A 124 8.80 4.72 -5.93
CA LYS A 124 7.67 5.03 -6.84
C LYS A 124 8.23 5.19 -8.26
N ILE A 125 7.71 4.42 -9.20
CA ILE A 125 8.14 4.43 -10.60
C ILE A 125 6.94 4.49 -11.56
N GLU A 126 7.20 5.04 -12.74
CA GLU A 126 6.21 5.12 -13.83
C GLU A 126 5.90 3.72 -14.39
N TYR A 127 4.66 3.51 -14.83
CA TYR A 127 4.16 2.24 -15.35
C TYR A 127 4.99 1.70 -16.52
N ASP A 128 5.47 2.58 -17.41
CA ASP A 128 6.33 2.17 -18.52
C ASP A 128 7.66 1.60 -18.07
N LYS A 129 8.24 2.17 -17.00
CA LYS A 129 9.45 1.63 -16.38
C LYS A 129 9.13 0.36 -15.62
N PHE A 130 8.01 0.28 -14.92
CA PHE A 130 7.55 -0.91 -14.18
C PHE A 130 7.43 -2.16 -15.06
N LYS A 131 7.05 -2.01 -16.33
CA LYS A 131 7.05 -3.12 -17.32
C LYS A 131 8.41 -3.75 -17.55
N THR A 132 9.49 -3.07 -17.15
CA THR A 132 10.88 -3.44 -17.43
C THR A 132 11.73 -3.32 -16.15
N GLY A 133 12.98 -3.79 -16.18
CA GLY A 133 13.91 -3.59 -15.07
C GLY A 133 13.65 -4.47 -13.84
N GLU A 134 13.95 -3.94 -12.66
CA GLU A 134 14.04 -4.68 -11.38
C GLU A 134 12.69 -5.28 -10.94
N TYR A 135 11.61 -4.52 -11.10
CA TYR A 135 10.25 -4.90 -10.70
C TYR A 135 9.50 -5.73 -11.75
N ARG A 136 10.19 -6.27 -12.76
CA ARG A 136 9.59 -7.04 -13.86
C ARG A 136 8.75 -8.22 -13.36
N LYS A 137 9.18 -8.89 -12.28
CA LYS A 137 8.46 -10.03 -11.68
C LYS A 137 7.14 -9.60 -11.04
N ASP A 138 7.13 -8.44 -10.39
CA ASP A 138 5.90 -7.87 -9.84
C ASP A 138 4.96 -7.45 -10.97
N PHE A 139 5.50 -6.85 -12.06
CA PHE A 139 4.69 -6.58 -13.25
C PHE A 139 4.10 -7.85 -13.87
N ASP A 140 4.84 -8.98 -13.94
CA ASP A 140 4.29 -10.27 -14.38
C ASP A 140 3.13 -10.73 -13.48
N PHE A 141 3.25 -10.54 -12.16
CA PHE A 141 2.17 -10.86 -11.24
C PHE A 141 0.93 -9.98 -11.50
N PHE A 142 1.11 -8.65 -11.52
CA PHE A 142 0.01 -7.70 -11.74
C PHE A 142 -0.62 -7.92 -13.12
N SER A 143 0.15 -8.12 -14.17
CA SER A 143 -0.38 -8.36 -15.53
C SER A 143 -1.21 -9.64 -15.62
N ARG A 144 -0.81 -10.73 -14.94
CA ARG A 144 -1.64 -11.96 -14.85
C ARG A 144 -2.94 -11.69 -14.10
N PHE A 145 -2.87 -10.99 -12.97
CA PHE A 145 -4.04 -10.62 -12.19
C PHE A 145 -5.00 -9.74 -13.01
N VAL A 146 -4.47 -8.66 -13.59
CA VAL A 146 -5.21 -7.69 -14.40
C VAL A 146 -5.79 -8.36 -15.64
N SER A 147 -5.03 -9.15 -16.41
CA SER A 147 -5.56 -9.83 -17.60
C SER A 147 -6.67 -10.85 -17.29
N THR A 148 -6.65 -11.45 -16.09
CA THR A 148 -7.69 -12.38 -15.65
C THR A 148 -8.96 -11.64 -15.23
N MET A 149 -8.83 -10.41 -14.71
CA MET A 149 -9.92 -9.68 -14.04
C MET A 149 -10.42 -8.46 -14.82
N PHE A 150 -9.62 -7.90 -15.74
CA PHE A 150 -9.80 -6.61 -16.42
C PHE A 150 -9.18 -6.61 -17.83
N ASN A 151 -9.48 -5.57 -18.62
CA ASN A 151 -9.02 -5.46 -20.00
C ASN A 151 -7.48 -5.27 -20.09
N PRO A 152 -6.75 -6.12 -20.84
CA PRO A 152 -5.28 -6.09 -20.90
C PRO A 152 -4.65 -4.84 -21.52
N THR A 153 -5.43 -3.98 -22.18
CA THR A 153 -4.87 -2.83 -22.92
C THR A 153 -4.48 -1.65 -22.05
N SER A 154 -5.07 -1.51 -20.85
CA SER A 154 -4.78 -0.42 -19.92
C SER A 154 -5.27 -0.78 -18.52
N PHE A 155 -4.41 -0.59 -17.52
CA PHE A 155 -4.83 -0.65 -16.12
C PHE A 155 -5.52 0.67 -15.74
N THR A 156 -6.73 0.58 -15.22
CA THR A 156 -7.51 1.72 -14.72
C THR A 156 -8.03 1.37 -13.34
N GLY A 157 -7.78 2.25 -12.37
CA GLY A 157 -8.07 2.03 -10.96
C GLY A 157 -6.82 1.80 -10.11
N THR A 158 -6.99 1.17 -8.95
CA THR A 158 -5.94 0.91 -7.96
C THR A 158 -5.92 -0.56 -7.58
N ALA A 159 -4.74 -1.18 -7.60
CA ALA A 159 -4.49 -2.53 -7.17
C ALA A 159 -3.38 -2.54 -6.11
N ILE A 160 -3.72 -2.99 -4.91
CA ILE A 160 -2.80 -3.18 -3.80
C ILE A 160 -2.48 -4.67 -3.70
N ARG A 161 -1.19 -4.99 -3.72
CA ARG A 161 -0.66 -6.33 -3.49
C ARG A 161 0.05 -6.38 -2.16
N LEU A 162 -0.34 -7.33 -1.33
CA LEU A 162 0.28 -7.63 -0.03
C LEU A 162 0.88 -9.03 -0.11
N PRO A 163 2.15 -9.18 -0.54
CA PRO A 163 2.84 -10.47 -0.48
C PRO A 163 2.83 -11.01 0.95
N LEU A 164 2.38 -12.25 1.15
CA LEU A 164 2.30 -12.80 2.50
C LEU A 164 3.71 -12.97 3.07
N ARG A 165 3.93 -12.44 4.27
CA ARG A 165 5.17 -12.64 5.02
C ARG A 165 5.45 -14.14 5.20
N SER A 166 6.61 -14.59 4.71
CA SER A 166 7.04 -15.99 4.82
C SER A 166 7.88 -16.27 6.07
N THR A 167 8.57 -15.25 6.59
CA THR A 167 9.42 -15.33 7.79
C THR A 167 9.19 -14.10 8.66
N ARG A 168 9.32 -14.25 9.98
CA ARG A 168 9.24 -13.12 10.92
C ARG A 168 10.22 -12.00 10.52
N SER A 169 9.76 -10.76 10.55
CA SER A 169 10.55 -9.55 10.31
C SER A 169 10.58 -8.65 11.54
N GLU A 170 11.30 -7.53 11.50
CA GLU A 170 11.27 -6.52 12.56
C GLU A 170 9.87 -5.87 12.73
N LEU A 171 8.97 -5.97 11.75
CA LEU A 171 7.60 -5.45 11.86
C LEU A 171 6.65 -6.41 12.59
N SER A 172 7.05 -7.66 12.85
CA SER A 172 6.19 -8.75 13.37
C SER A 172 6.74 -9.44 14.62
#